data_AF-A0A0C3C9T8-F1
#
_entry.id   AF-A0A0C3C9T8-F1
#
_cell.length_a   1.000
_cell.length_b   1.000
_cell.length_c   1.000
_cell.angle_alpha   90.00
_cell.angle_beta   90.00
_cell.angle_gamma   90.00
#
_symmetry.space_group_name_H-M   'P 1'
#
loop_
_entity.id
_entity.type
_entity.pdbx_description
1 polymer ?
#
loop_
_entity_poly.entity_id
_entity_poly.type
_entity_poly.pdbx_seq_one_letter_code
_entity_poly.pdbx_strand_id
1 'polypeptide(L)'
;GINSDSMISYDSVYFGYAPNYDPQVTMADLNQATGQKGATYNIYSQITSDNVNSDSYNGNDQYPIDDIISSGAVLIASLMPFVEWMDITPGLCESVASFFESTFTSQGVTVWLRFAHEMNYYSAVGTYPVNYDEFMIAWKNMYNAVSSNDKIYMFWSPNDDTSSEPVGPWWPGKQYVDIVGMDYYPNADQGLPDFGTAYGDFYDSYAAKHGLPFAIGETG
;
A
#
# COMPACT_ATOMS: atom_id res chain seq x y z
N GLY A 1 9.10 -11.37 -1.93
CA GLY A 1 7.68 -11.69 -1.69
C GLY A 1 7.02 -12.38 -2.86
N ILE A 2 7.13 -11.85 -4.07
CA ILE A 2 6.46 -12.40 -5.26
C ILE A 2 7.04 -13.77 -5.67
N ASN A 3 6.16 -14.71 -6.01
CA ASN A 3 6.53 -16.00 -6.59
C ASN A 3 6.74 -15.85 -8.11
N SER A 4 7.99 -15.92 -8.57
CA SER A 4 8.39 -15.61 -9.95
C SER A 4 7.83 -16.57 -11.00
N ASP A 5 7.56 -17.83 -10.63
CA ASP A 5 7.44 -18.92 -11.61
C ASP A 5 6.01 -19.08 -12.17
N SER A 6 5.07 -18.25 -11.72
CA SER A 6 3.65 -18.40 -12.09
C SER A 6 2.86 -17.09 -12.21
N MET A 7 3.53 -15.94 -12.02
CA MET A 7 2.89 -14.63 -12.03
C MET A 7 3.23 -13.86 -13.29
N ILE A 8 2.28 -13.05 -13.75
CA ILE A 8 2.46 -12.16 -14.90
C ILE A 8 3.65 -11.23 -14.66
N SER A 9 4.59 -11.27 -15.60
CA SER A 9 5.76 -10.41 -15.58
C SER A 9 6.34 -10.21 -16.97
N TYR A 10 7.09 -9.11 -17.12
CA TYR A 10 7.87 -8.81 -18.31
C TYR A 10 9.19 -8.18 -17.86
N ASP A 11 10.33 -8.72 -18.30
CA ASP A 11 11.66 -8.26 -17.89
C ASP A 11 11.82 -8.07 -16.36
N SER A 12 11.27 -9.02 -15.60
CA SER A 12 11.27 -9.01 -14.11
C SER A 12 10.45 -7.88 -13.46
N VAL A 13 9.65 -7.15 -14.24
CA VAL A 13 8.58 -6.28 -13.74
C VAL A 13 7.31 -7.10 -13.62
N TYR A 14 6.75 -7.14 -12.41
CA TYR A 14 5.55 -7.91 -12.09
C TYR A 14 4.32 -7.02 -12.14
N PHE A 15 3.21 -7.56 -12.64
CA PHE A 15 1.94 -6.82 -12.73
C PHE A 15 0.91 -7.45 -11.80
N GLY A 16 0.04 -6.63 -11.24
CA GLY A 16 -1.10 -7.10 -10.48
C GLY A 16 -2.28 -6.18 -10.69
N TYR A 17 -3.30 -6.38 -9.87
CA TYR A 17 -4.59 -5.75 -10.08
C TYR A 17 -5.16 -5.22 -8.77
N ALA A 18 -6.00 -4.19 -8.87
CA ALA A 18 -6.97 -3.81 -7.85
C ALA A 18 -8.34 -4.32 -8.33
N PRO A 19 -8.79 -5.54 -7.90
CA PRO A 19 -10.06 -6.08 -8.37
C PRO A 19 -11.23 -5.20 -7.90
N ASN A 20 -12.22 -5.01 -8.77
CA ASN A 20 -13.32 -4.10 -8.50
C ASN A 20 -14.30 -4.69 -7.49
N TYR A 21 -14.78 -3.87 -6.57
CA TYR A 21 -15.75 -4.29 -5.56
C TYR A 21 -17.19 -4.30 -6.11
N ASP A 22 -17.59 -3.26 -6.85
CA ASP A 22 -18.95 -3.12 -7.40
C ASP A 22 -18.93 -2.53 -8.83
N PRO A 23 -19.35 -3.28 -9.87
CA PRO A 23 -19.68 -4.70 -9.82
C PRO A 23 -18.46 -5.54 -9.42
N GLN A 24 -18.70 -6.61 -8.65
CA GLN A 24 -17.64 -7.48 -8.18
C GLN A 24 -16.88 -8.11 -9.36
N VAL A 25 -15.56 -7.93 -9.35
CA VAL A 25 -14.60 -8.61 -10.22
C VAL A 25 -13.58 -9.27 -9.31
N THR A 26 -13.45 -10.58 -9.40
CA THR A 26 -12.48 -11.34 -8.60
C THR A 26 -11.12 -11.40 -9.26
N MET A 27 -10.09 -11.77 -8.50
CA MET A 27 -8.79 -12.09 -9.07
C MET A 27 -8.88 -13.25 -10.07
N ALA A 28 -9.78 -14.22 -9.85
CA ALA A 28 -10.03 -15.31 -10.79
C ALA A 28 -10.57 -14.82 -12.15
N ASP A 29 -11.51 -13.86 -12.15
CA ASP A 29 -12.06 -13.26 -13.37
C ASP A 29 -10.97 -12.57 -14.19
N LEU A 30 -10.11 -11.78 -13.51
CA LEU A 30 -8.98 -11.08 -14.14
C LEU A 30 -7.93 -12.05 -14.69
N ASN A 31 -7.60 -13.09 -13.93
CA ASN A 31 -6.66 -14.12 -14.38
C ASN A 31 -7.20 -14.89 -15.59
N GLN A 32 -8.50 -15.17 -15.63
CA GLN A 32 -9.15 -15.79 -16.78
C GLN A 32 -9.13 -14.87 -18.00
N ALA A 33 -9.45 -13.58 -17.82
CA ALA A 33 -9.50 -12.60 -18.90
C ALA A 33 -8.12 -12.33 -19.52
N THR A 34 -7.06 -12.35 -18.71
CA THR A 34 -5.67 -12.07 -19.14
C THR A 34 -4.87 -13.33 -19.48
N GLY A 35 -5.34 -14.51 -19.05
CA GLY A 35 -4.67 -15.79 -19.26
C GLY A 35 -3.42 -15.99 -18.38
N GLN A 36 -3.16 -15.10 -17.41
CA GLN A 36 -2.01 -15.16 -16.50
C GLN A 36 -2.42 -14.75 -15.09
N LYS A 37 -1.70 -15.20 -14.07
CA LYS A 37 -1.99 -14.84 -12.68
C LYS A 37 -1.40 -13.48 -12.32
N GLY A 38 -2.20 -12.57 -11.74
CA GLY A 38 -1.72 -11.32 -11.17
C GLY A 38 -0.72 -11.56 -10.01
N ALA A 39 0.38 -10.83 -10.00
CA ALA A 39 1.42 -10.92 -8.97
C ALA A 39 1.03 -10.22 -7.66
N THR A 40 0.19 -9.18 -7.74
CA THR A 40 -0.30 -8.43 -6.59
C THR A 40 -1.82 -8.28 -6.62
N TYR A 41 -2.42 -8.22 -5.44
CA TYR A 41 -3.83 -7.94 -5.19
C TYR A 41 -3.90 -6.67 -4.35
N ASN A 42 -4.30 -5.54 -4.93
CA ASN A 42 -4.53 -4.30 -4.18
C ASN A 42 -5.99 -4.23 -3.70
N ILE A 43 -6.18 -3.87 -2.43
CA ILE A 43 -7.49 -3.57 -1.86
C ILE A 43 -7.39 -2.53 -0.77
N TYR A 44 -8.47 -1.77 -0.61
CA TYR A 44 -8.57 -0.70 0.36
C TYR A 44 -9.34 -1.16 1.60
N SER A 45 -8.82 -0.75 2.75
CA SER A 45 -9.54 -0.84 4.00
C SER A 45 -9.33 0.44 4.81
N GLN A 46 -10.08 0.60 5.89
CA GLN A 46 -10.15 1.86 6.62
C GLN A 46 -9.92 1.62 8.11
N ILE A 47 -9.12 2.46 8.75
CA ILE A 47 -9.16 2.64 10.22
C ILE A 47 -10.15 3.77 10.48
N THR A 48 -11.16 3.51 11.30
CA THR A 48 -12.21 4.47 11.64
C THR A 48 -12.22 4.78 13.14
N SER A 49 -13.08 5.72 13.54
CA SER A 49 -13.32 6.01 14.96
C SER A 49 -13.75 4.79 15.77
N ASP A 50 -14.43 3.83 15.16
CA ASP A 50 -14.85 2.60 15.86
C ASP A 50 -13.64 1.74 16.23
N ASN A 51 -12.63 1.68 15.34
CA ASN A 51 -11.38 1.00 15.63
C ASN A 51 -10.60 1.70 16.75
N VAL A 52 -10.57 3.04 16.75
CA VAL A 52 -9.92 3.84 17.80
C VAL A 52 -10.64 3.65 19.15
N ASN A 53 -11.96 3.75 19.17
CA ASN A 53 -12.76 3.62 20.40
C ASN A 53 -12.66 2.22 21.02
N SER A 54 -12.46 1.19 20.20
CA SER A 54 -12.31 -0.19 20.64
C SER A 54 -10.86 -0.64 20.82
N ASP A 55 -9.88 0.20 20.42
CA ASP A 55 -8.47 -0.13 20.30
C ASP A 55 -8.24 -1.45 19.54
N SER A 56 -9.02 -1.65 18.46
CA SER A 56 -9.08 -2.93 17.75
C SER A 56 -9.33 -2.77 16.25
N TYR A 57 -8.61 -3.57 15.47
CA TYR A 57 -8.75 -3.68 14.03
C TYR A 57 -8.93 -5.15 13.62
N ASN A 58 -9.99 -5.44 12.88
CA ASN A 58 -10.36 -6.80 12.44
C ASN A 58 -10.56 -6.90 10.91
N GLY A 59 -10.08 -5.91 10.15
CA GLY A 59 -10.27 -5.84 8.70
C GLY A 59 -11.58 -5.19 8.24
N ASN A 60 -12.51 -4.91 9.16
CA ASN A 60 -13.80 -4.23 8.91
C ASN A 60 -14.65 -4.90 7.78
N ASP A 61 -14.51 -6.21 7.59
CA ASP A 61 -15.13 -6.98 6.49
C ASP A 61 -14.80 -6.46 5.07
N GLN A 62 -13.70 -5.70 4.91
CA GLN A 62 -13.30 -5.09 3.65
C GLN A 62 -12.39 -5.99 2.79
N TYR A 63 -11.93 -7.12 3.35
CA TYR A 63 -11.05 -8.05 2.65
C TYR A 63 -11.82 -9.28 2.16
N PRO A 64 -11.81 -9.61 0.85
CA PRO A 64 -12.26 -10.89 0.30
C PRO A 64 -11.18 -11.94 0.57
N ILE A 65 -11.10 -12.38 1.84
CA ILE A 65 -10.02 -13.23 2.38
C ILE A 65 -9.75 -14.46 1.51
N ASP A 66 -10.80 -15.19 1.12
CA ASP A 66 -10.66 -16.43 0.35
C ASP A 66 -10.10 -16.17 -1.07
N ASP A 67 -10.49 -15.07 -1.73
CA ASP A 67 -9.99 -14.72 -3.08
C ASP A 67 -8.52 -14.30 -2.99
N ILE A 68 -8.16 -13.50 -1.99
CA ILE A 68 -6.77 -13.09 -1.74
C ILE A 68 -5.88 -14.32 -1.52
N ILE A 69 -6.26 -15.21 -0.58
CA ILE A 69 -5.46 -16.40 -0.25
C ILE A 69 -5.35 -17.33 -1.47
N SER A 70 -6.47 -17.63 -2.13
CA SER A 70 -6.49 -18.58 -3.24
C SER A 70 -5.78 -18.07 -4.51
N SER A 71 -5.68 -16.75 -4.68
CA SER A 71 -4.92 -16.16 -5.79
C SER A 71 -3.43 -16.48 -5.74
N GLY A 72 -2.86 -16.60 -4.54
CA GLY A 72 -1.41 -16.69 -4.31
C GLY A 72 -0.64 -15.39 -4.60
N ALA A 73 -1.33 -14.29 -4.87
CA ALA A 73 -0.73 -12.98 -5.09
C ALA A 73 -0.20 -12.38 -3.77
N VAL A 74 0.70 -11.40 -3.88
CA VAL A 74 1.04 -10.53 -2.75
C VAL A 74 -0.12 -9.57 -2.49
N LEU A 75 -0.58 -9.49 -1.24
CA LEU A 75 -1.61 -8.52 -0.85
C LEU A 75 -0.98 -7.14 -0.71
N ILE A 76 -1.43 -6.16 -1.49
CA ILE A 76 -1.22 -4.74 -1.22
C ILE A 76 -2.41 -4.27 -0.39
N ALA A 77 -2.20 -4.13 0.92
CA ALA A 77 -3.23 -3.71 1.86
C ALA A 77 -3.19 -2.18 2.02
N SER A 78 -4.04 -1.49 1.28
CA SER A 78 -4.13 -0.03 1.26
C SER A 78 -4.99 0.46 2.42
N LEU A 79 -4.36 0.59 3.59
CA LEU A 79 -5.02 0.90 4.86
C LEU A 79 -5.12 2.42 5.06
N MET A 80 -6.33 2.96 4.91
CA MET A 80 -6.63 4.39 5.00
C MET A 80 -7.04 4.80 6.42
N PRO A 81 -6.32 5.72 7.09
CA PRO A 81 -6.77 6.26 8.37
C PRO A 81 -7.77 7.40 8.18
N PHE A 82 -9.03 7.16 8.54
CA PHE A 82 -10.08 8.18 8.65
C PHE A 82 -10.22 8.67 10.10
N VAL A 83 -9.07 8.97 10.72
CA VAL A 83 -8.90 9.35 12.13
C VAL A 83 -7.72 10.31 12.25
N GLU A 84 -7.51 10.92 13.43
CA GLU A 84 -6.35 11.77 13.65
C GLU A 84 -5.06 10.94 13.70
N TRP A 85 -3.92 11.52 13.32
CA TRP A 85 -2.64 10.80 13.33
C TRP A 85 -2.29 10.24 14.71
N MET A 86 -2.61 10.99 15.76
CA MET A 86 -2.33 10.59 17.13
C MET A 86 -3.26 9.49 17.67
N ASP A 87 -4.36 9.19 16.97
CA ASP A 87 -5.22 8.05 17.26
C ASP A 87 -4.61 6.72 16.76
N ILE A 88 -3.58 6.78 15.92
CA ILE A 88 -2.80 5.63 15.46
C ILE A 88 -1.79 5.24 16.55
N THR A 89 -2.32 4.76 17.66
CA THR A 89 -1.55 4.37 18.84
C THR A 89 -0.77 3.07 18.60
N PRO A 90 0.27 2.77 19.40
CA PRO A 90 0.94 1.48 19.35
C PRO A 90 -0.01 0.29 19.55
N GLY A 91 -0.98 0.38 20.48
CA GLY A 91 -1.93 -0.70 20.75
C GLY A 91 -2.84 -1.00 19.55
N LEU A 92 -3.39 0.05 18.92
CA LEU A 92 -4.16 -0.12 17.69
C LEU A 92 -3.32 -0.72 16.56
N CYS A 93 -2.06 -0.29 16.41
CA CYS A 93 -1.13 -0.86 15.43
C CYS A 93 -0.81 -2.34 15.70
N GLU A 94 -0.67 -2.74 16.97
CA GLU A 94 -0.51 -4.15 17.36
C GLU A 94 -1.74 -4.98 16.99
N SER A 95 -2.95 -4.42 17.12
CA SER A 95 -4.17 -5.08 16.64
C SER A 95 -4.20 -5.21 15.12
N VAL A 96 -3.73 -4.19 14.39
CA VAL A 96 -3.59 -4.25 12.91
C VAL A 96 -2.62 -5.36 12.51
N ALA A 97 -1.44 -5.41 13.14
CA ALA A 97 -0.45 -6.46 12.90
C ALA A 97 -1.02 -7.86 13.18
N SER A 98 -1.73 -8.02 14.30
CA SER A 98 -2.37 -9.28 14.70
C SER A 98 -3.43 -9.76 13.69
N PHE A 99 -4.22 -8.84 13.13
CA PHE A 99 -5.16 -9.17 12.05
C PHE A 99 -4.44 -9.69 10.82
N PHE A 100 -3.46 -8.96 10.28
CA PHE A 100 -2.73 -9.40 9.09
C PHE A 100 -1.96 -10.71 9.32
N GLU A 101 -1.40 -10.90 10.52
CA GLU A 101 -0.72 -12.14 10.87
C GLU A 101 -1.68 -13.33 10.89
N SER A 102 -2.76 -13.22 11.66
CA SER A 102 -3.70 -14.33 11.84
C SER A 102 -4.47 -14.66 10.56
N THR A 103 -4.83 -13.65 9.76
CA THR A 103 -5.65 -13.83 8.56
C THR A 103 -4.83 -14.20 7.32
N PHE A 104 -3.66 -13.58 7.10
CA PHE A 104 -2.94 -13.68 5.83
C PHE A 104 -1.57 -14.35 5.97
N THR A 105 -0.68 -13.82 6.82
CA THR A 105 0.70 -14.34 6.83
C THR A 105 0.80 -15.75 7.42
N SER A 106 -0.10 -16.12 8.35
CA SER A 106 -0.25 -17.49 8.86
C SER A 106 -0.63 -18.49 7.76
N GLN A 107 -1.28 -18.02 6.69
CA GLN A 107 -1.66 -18.78 5.50
C GLN A 107 -0.59 -18.69 4.40
N GLY A 108 0.54 -18.05 4.68
CA GLY A 108 1.68 -17.91 3.77
C GLY A 108 1.62 -16.70 2.84
N VAL A 109 0.54 -15.91 2.86
CA VAL A 109 0.39 -14.70 2.04
C VAL A 109 1.41 -13.64 2.49
N THR A 110 2.09 -13.02 1.53
CA THR A 110 2.91 -11.84 1.79
C THR A 110 2.05 -10.59 1.74
N VAL A 111 2.24 -9.68 2.68
CA VAL A 111 1.50 -8.41 2.78
C VAL A 111 2.45 -7.25 2.56
N TRP A 112 2.11 -6.36 1.63
CA TRP A 112 2.66 -5.03 1.49
C TRP A 112 1.66 -4.06 2.12
N LEU A 113 1.90 -3.68 3.37
CA LEU A 113 1.02 -2.80 4.12
C LEU A 113 1.27 -1.36 3.67
N ARG A 114 0.33 -0.84 2.88
CA ARG A 114 0.38 0.49 2.27
C ARG A 114 -0.45 1.48 3.10
N PHE A 115 -0.04 1.62 4.37
CA PHE A 115 -0.69 2.48 5.35
C PHE A 115 -0.63 3.95 4.92
N ALA A 116 -1.77 4.64 4.96
CA ALA A 116 -1.89 6.07 4.62
C ALA A 116 -1.29 6.43 3.24
N HIS A 117 -1.50 5.59 2.23
CA HIS A 117 -1.13 5.90 0.84
C HIS A 117 -1.67 7.28 0.39
N GLU A 118 -0.98 7.89 -0.56
CA GLU A 118 -1.30 9.23 -1.08
C GLU A 118 -1.47 10.30 0.01
N MET A 119 -0.72 10.20 1.12
CA MET A 119 -0.83 11.13 2.24
C MET A 119 -0.64 12.61 1.83
N ASN A 120 0.22 12.88 0.84
CA ASN A 120 0.42 14.23 0.31
C ASN A 120 -0.84 14.79 -0.37
N TYR A 121 -1.53 13.99 -1.19
CA TYR A 121 -2.78 14.37 -1.84
C TYR A 121 -3.95 14.44 -0.84
N TYR A 122 -4.17 13.38 -0.05
CA TYR A 122 -5.30 13.33 0.89
C TYR A 122 -5.22 14.40 1.99
N SER A 123 -4.02 14.80 2.40
CA SER A 123 -3.85 15.95 3.28
C SER A 123 -4.14 17.28 2.57
N ALA A 124 -3.76 17.43 1.29
CA ALA A 124 -4.05 18.63 0.51
C ALA A 124 -5.56 18.85 0.27
N VAL A 125 -6.32 17.77 0.05
CA VAL A 125 -7.78 17.83 -0.12
C VAL A 125 -8.56 17.74 1.19
N GLY A 126 -7.87 17.70 2.34
CA GLY A 126 -8.47 17.75 3.67
C GLY A 126 -9.13 16.45 4.14
N THR A 127 -8.78 15.31 3.54
CA THR A 127 -9.21 13.98 4.00
C THR A 127 -8.35 13.50 5.16
N TYR A 128 -7.04 13.73 5.12
CA TYR A 128 -6.10 13.42 6.20
C TYR A 128 -5.62 14.69 6.91
N PRO A 129 -5.24 14.63 8.20
CA PRO A 129 -4.71 15.79 8.90
C PRO A 129 -3.38 16.27 8.29
N VAL A 130 -3.13 17.59 8.28
CA VAL A 130 -1.87 18.18 7.80
C VAL A 130 -0.92 18.39 8.99
N ASN A 131 -0.27 17.33 9.46
CA ASN A 131 0.74 17.41 10.51
C ASN A 131 1.81 16.34 10.32
N TYR A 132 2.97 16.75 9.78
CA TYR A 132 4.05 15.84 9.43
C TYR A 132 4.63 15.12 10.65
N ASP A 133 4.79 15.81 11.78
CA ASP A 133 5.39 15.21 12.98
C ASP A 133 4.49 14.10 13.56
N GLU A 134 3.18 14.31 13.57
CA GLU A 134 2.23 13.31 14.04
C GLU A 134 2.11 12.13 13.06
N PHE A 135 2.13 12.41 11.75
CA PHE A 135 2.20 11.35 10.74
C PHE A 135 3.47 10.50 10.91
N MET A 136 4.62 11.10 11.20
CA MET A 136 5.86 10.37 11.48
C MET A 136 5.73 9.44 12.71
N ILE A 137 4.97 9.86 13.73
CA ILE A 137 4.68 9.03 14.90
C ILE A 137 3.77 7.86 14.50
N ALA A 138 2.67 8.13 13.82
CA ALA A 138 1.72 7.13 13.34
C ALA A 138 2.40 6.06 12.46
N TRP A 139 3.22 6.50 11.50
CA TRP A 139 3.97 5.62 10.61
C TRP A 139 4.92 4.69 11.38
N LYS A 140 5.68 5.25 12.34
CA LYS A 140 6.63 4.46 13.15
C LYS A 140 5.93 3.50 14.09
N ASN A 141 4.77 3.85 14.64
CA ASN A 141 3.95 2.94 15.42
C ASN A 141 3.55 1.73 14.57
N MET A 142 3.05 1.97 13.35
CA MET A 142 2.68 0.91 12.42
C MET A 142 3.87 0.04 12.03
N TYR A 143 4.99 0.64 11.64
CA TYR A 143 6.23 -0.09 11.30
C TYR A 143 6.68 -0.98 12.46
N ASN A 144 6.75 -0.44 13.68
CA ASN A 144 7.21 -1.19 14.84
C ASN A 144 6.30 -2.39 15.12
N ALA A 145 4.98 -2.22 15.01
CA ALA A 145 4.01 -3.28 15.25
C ALA A 145 4.15 -4.47 14.28
N VAL A 146 4.51 -4.21 13.01
CA VAL A 146 4.64 -5.28 12.00
C VAL A 146 6.07 -5.82 11.83
N SER A 147 7.08 -5.11 12.35
CA SER A 147 8.51 -5.37 12.08
C SER A 147 9.03 -6.77 12.48
N SER A 148 8.35 -7.48 13.37
CA SER A 148 8.72 -8.84 13.78
C SER A 148 8.23 -9.92 12.81
N ASN A 149 7.30 -9.60 11.90
CA ASN A 149 6.73 -10.52 10.93
C ASN A 149 7.42 -10.36 9.57
N ASP A 150 8.20 -11.37 9.17
CA ASP A 150 9.02 -11.34 7.95
C ASP A 150 8.23 -11.39 6.63
N LYS A 151 6.89 -11.47 6.71
CA LYS A 151 5.96 -11.45 5.58
C LYS A 151 5.16 -10.15 5.46
N ILE A 152 5.32 -9.20 6.39
CA ILE A 152 4.68 -7.88 6.30
C ILE A 152 5.75 -6.84 5.99
N TYR A 153 5.56 -6.10 4.90
CA TYR A 153 6.47 -5.06 4.43
C TYR A 153 5.75 -3.72 4.44
N MET A 154 6.34 -2.69 5.06
CA MET A 154 5.80 -1.33 5.04
C MET A 154 6.08 -0.67 3.68
N PHE A 155 5.00 -0.37 2.96
CA PHE A 155 5.01 0.19 1.62
C PHE A 155 4.63 1.67 1.64
N TRP A 156 5.62 2.55 1.47
CA TRP A 156 5.41 4.01 1.41
C TRP A 156 5.13 4.43 -0.02
N SER A 157 3.90 4.89 -0.28
CA SER A 157 3.40 5.27 -1.61
C SER A 157 2.60 6.57 -1.56
N PRO A 158 3.23 7.74 -1.67
CA PRO A 158 2.55 9.01 -1.92
C PRO A 158 1.96 9.09 -3.35
N ASN A 159 1.18 10.13 -3.63
CA ASN A 159 0.86 10.59 -4.97
C ASN A 159 2.06 11.38 -5.57
N ASP A 160 1.93 11.93 -6.78
CA ASP A 160 3.00 12.66 -7.45
C ASP A 160 3.51 13.88 -6.67
N ASP A 161 4.82 14.12 -6.78
CA ASP A 161 5.49 15.20 -6.03
C ASP A 161 5.28 16.54 -6.74
N THR A 162 4.35 17.34 -6.23
CA THR A 162 4.02 18.66 -6.77
C THR A 162 4.28 19.75 -5.75
N SER A 163 4.34 21.01 -6.18
CA SER A 163 4.51 22.14 -5.27
C SER A 163 3.35 22.31 -4.27
N SER A 164 2.14 21.87 -4.64
CA SER A 164 0.96 21.89 -3.77
C SER A 164 0.86 20.67 -2.88
N GLU A 165 1.48 19.56 -3.27
CA GLU A 165 1.37 18.25 -2.61
C GLU A 165 2.76 17.64 -2.42
N PRO A 166 3.66 18.35 -1.71
CA PRO A 166 5.06 17.96 -1.65
C PRO A 166 5.21 16.64 -0.88
N VAL A 167 6.01 15.74 -1.43
CA VAL A 167 6.25 14.41 -0.86
C VAL A 167 7.27 14.46 0.28
N GLY A 168 8.30 15.28 0.16
CA GLY A 168 9.45 15.30 1.07
C GLY A 168 9.11 15.33 2.58
N PRO A 169 8.17 16.18 3.04
CA PRO A 169 7.77 16.24 4.44
C PRO A 169 7.16 14.93 5.00
N TRP A 170 6.66 14.05 4.12
CA TRP A 170 6.03 12.78 4.48
C TRP A 170 7.00 11.59 4.49
N TRP A 171 8.30 11.79 4.21
CA TRP A 171 9.26 10.69 4.17
C TRP A 171 9.64 10.23 5.59
N PRO A 172 9.30 8.99 6.00
CA PRO A 172 9.57 8.49 7.36
C PRO A 172 11.05 8.19 7.63
N GLY A 173 11.86 8.09 6.58
CA GLY A 173 13.25 7.64 6.65
C GLY A 173 13.36 6.16 6.28
N LYS A 174 14.44 5.81 5.58
CA LYS A 174 14.65 4.48 4.99
C LYS A 174 14.55 3.32 5.99
N GLN A 175 14.84 3.54 7.27
CA GLN A 175 14.79 2.50 8.29
C GLN A 175 13.37 2.12 8.72
N TYR A 176 12.36 2.83 8.24
CA TYR A 176 10.94 2.56 8.51
C TYR A 176 10.16 2.24 7.22
N VAL A 177 10.86 1.90 6.13
CA VAL A 177 10.27 1.63 4.82
C VAL A 177 10.94 0.41 4.22
N ASP A 178 10.13 -0.55 3.78
CA ASP A 178 10.60 -1.75 3.10
C ASP A 178 10.45 -1.65 1.58
N ILE A 179 9.44 -0.90 1.12
CA ILE A 179 9.13 -0.68 -0.29
C ILE A 179 8.78 0.78 -0.50
N VAL A 180 9.33 1.37 -1.56
CA VAL A 180 9.00 2.73 -2.00
C VAL A 180 8.12 2.64 -3.24
N GLY A 181 7.12 3.50 -3.34
CA GLY A 181 6.28 3.60 -4.52
C GLY A 181 5.69 4.97 -4.69
N MET A 182 4.98 5.14 -5.79
CA MET A 182 4.23 6.35 -6.07
C MET A 182 2.98 5.96 -6.84
N ASP A 183 1.88 6.63 -6.53
CA ASP A 183 0.63 6.52 -7.26
C ASP A 183 0.65 7.62 -8.33
N TYR A 184 0.28 7.26 -9.56
CA TYR A 184 0.31 8.20 -10.67
C TYR A 184 -0.64 7.79 -11.80
N TYR A 185 -1.47 8.74 -12.20
CA TYR A 185 -2.53 8.54 -13.20
C TYR A 185 -2.31 9.49 -14.39
N PRO A 186 -1.61 9.06 -15.44
CA PRO A 186 -1.34 9.90 -16.60
C PRO A 186 -2.62 10.15 -17.41
N ASN A 187 -2.79 11.38 -17.90
CA ASN A 187 -3.87 11.69 -18.83
C ASN A 187 -3.49 11.22 -20.25
N ALA A 188 -4.10 10.13 -20.72
CA ALA A 188 -3.85 9.57 -22.05
C ALA A 188 -4.09 10.57 -23.20
N ASP A 189 -5.02 11.53 -23.06
CA ASP A 189 -5.28 12.56 -24.08
C ASP A 189 -4.11 13.56 -24.21
N GLN A 190 -3.27 13.66 -23.19
CA GLN A 190 -2.08 14.50 -23.16
C GLN A 190 -0.81 13.73 -23.57
N GLY A 191 -0.95 12.43 -23.88
CA GLY A 191 0.15 11.51 -24.11
C GLY A 191 0.60 10.83 -22.81
N LEU A 192 1.08 9.60 -22.93
CA LEU A 192 1.59 8.83 -21.80
C LEU A 192 3.09 9.14 -21.60
N PRO A 193 3.51 9.55 -20.40
CA PRO A 193 4.93 9.73 -20.09
C PRO A 193 5.64 8.37 -20.03
N ASP A 194 6.95 8.38 -20.24
CA ASP A 194 7.79 7.24 -19.90
C ASP A 194 8.08 7.19 -18.39
N PHE A 195 8.70 6.09 -17.93
CA PHE A 195 9.02 5.92 -16.50
C PHE A 195 9.92 7.03 -15.96
N GLY A 196 10.91 7.46 -16.73
CA GLY A 196 11.85 8.50 -16.30
C GLY A 196 11.15 9.84 -16.07
N THR A 197 10.19 10.17 -16.93
CA THR A 197 9.38 11.39 -16.82
C THR A 197 8.38 11.31 -15.67
N ALA A 198 7.71 10.17 -15.51
CA ALA A 198 6.66 10.02 -14.49
C ALA A 198 7.23 9.82 -13.08
N TYR A 199 8.25 8.97 -12.94
CA TYR A 199 8.72 8.47 -11.64
C TYR A 199 10.20 8.74 -11.38
N GLY A 200 10.98 9.19 -12.38
CA GLY A 200 12.45 9.19 -12.32
C GLY A 200 13.04 9.92 -11.12
N ASP A 201 12.67 11.18 -10.92
CA ASP A 201 13.20 11.99 -9.82
C ASP A 201 12.79 11.44 -8.45
N PHE A 202 11.55 10.94 -8.32
CA PHE A 202 11.05 10.30 -7.11
C PHE A 202 11.79 8.98 -6.83
N TYR A 203 11.91 8.12 -7.84
CA TYR A 203 12.62 6.84 -7.78
C TYR A 203 14.06 7.05 -7.35
N ASP A 204 14.78 7.97 -7.99
CA ASP A 204 16.18 8.24 -7.67
C ASP A 204 16.32 8.77 -6.23
N SER A 205 15.40 9.63 -5.78
CA SER A 205 15.44 10.26 -4.47
C SER A 205 15.13 9.32 -3.31
N TYR A 206 14.13 8.44 -3.46
CA TYR A 206 13.59 7.66 -2.35
C TYR A 206 13.87 6.16 -2.45
N ALA A 207 13.89 5.59 -3.66
CA ALA A 207 14.16 4.17 -3.86
C ALA A 207 15.65 3.91 -4.12
N ALA A 208 16.18 4.39 -5.25
CA ALA A 208 17.52 4.06 -5.72
C ALA A 208 18.62 4.53 -4.74
N LYS A 209 18.54 5.79 -4.28
CA LYS A 209 19.47 6.36 -3.29
C LYS A 209 19.52 5.56 -1.98
N HIS A 210 18.44 4.88 -1.62
CA HIS A 210 18.33 4.10 -0.39
C HIS A 210 18.48 2.60 -0.58
N GLY A 211 18.61 2.13 -1.83
CA GLY A 211 18.68 0.71 -2.18
C GLY A 211 17.38 -0.03 -1.86
N LEU A 212 16.25 0.66 -1.90
CA LEU A 212 14.93 0.09 -1.63
C LEU A 212 14.27 -0.36 -2.95
N PRO A 213 13.49 -1.45 -2.94
CA PRO A 213 12.70 -1.84 -4.10
C PRO A 213 11.64 -0.77 -4.40
N PHE A 214 11.32 -0.63 -5.69
CA PHE A 214 10.29 0.28 -6.18
C PHE A 214 9.09 -0.50 -6.73
N ALA A 215 7.89 -0.04 -6.40
CA ALA A 215 6.65 -0.52 -7.00
C ALA A 215 5.76 0.69 -7.35
N ILE A 216 5.09 0.66 -8.50
CA ILE A 216 4.01 1.62 -8.77
C ILE A 216 2.84 1.22 -7.88
N GLY A 217 2.45 2.10 -6.96
CA GLY A 217 1.38 1.79 -6.00
C GLY A 217 0.04 1.68 -6.71
N GLU A 218 -0.25 2.65 -7.56
CA GLU A 218 -1.42 2.67 -8.45
C GLU A 218 -1.15 3.40 -9.77
N THR A 219 -1.82 2.94 -10.83
CA THR A 219 -1.90 3.60 -12.14
C THR A 219 -3.06 3.00 -12.95
N GLY A 220 -3.54 3.69 -13.98
CA GLY A 220 -4.65 3.25 -14.83
C GLY A 220 -5.00 4.22 -15.95
#